data_AF-A0A538AQS4-F1
#
_entry.id   AF-A0A538AQS4-F1
#
_cell.length_a   1.000
_cell.length_b   1.000
_cell.length_c   1.000
_cell.angle_alpha   90.00
_cell.angle_beta   90.00
_cell.angle_gamma   90.00
#
_symmetry.space_group_name_H-M   'P 1'
#
loop_
_entity.id
_entity.type
_entity.pdbx_description
1 polymer ?
#
loop_
_entity_poly.entity_id
_entity_poly.type
_entity_poly.pdbx_seq_one_letter_code
_entity_poly.pdbx_strand_id
1 'polypeptide(L)'
;MQMAFAAAICSAAGPVVPMGKKSSGSSSLQRARCTQSIGRPPFDHTSNSKLGQTVPVARPLECRFRFALPPARAYIRSREGADYTDAVSRCTMPPVDSDRQNEPLVIGHRGASADHPENTLESFEAAIRAGADVIELDVRLCTDGVAVIMHDPDVSSTTDGSGFVHELSLGEIKRLDASGGRGGRLEVPTFAEALQTLAGRAGVDVEIKNMPGEPAFDSPREAIADAVLDELDRAGFADPVLVSSFNWLSIEHIRRARPDLPTGFLSAAVIDPGAALVYARSAGHTYVLPQYPALLEAGEAFVAKAHAEGLLVGTWTVDEPDDLRGLFALGVDAVATNRPALAVEVRRAWRGA
;
A
#
# COMPACT_ATOMS: atom_id res chain seq x y z
N MET A 1 -28.99 12.81 -0.07
CA MET A 1 -29.32 12.55 1.35
C MET A 1 -28.00 12.20 2.02
N GLN A 2 -27.36 13.20 2.66
CA GLN A 2 -26.02 13.09 3.25
C GLN A 2 -26.14 12.60 4.70
N MET A 3 -25.38 11.56 5.05
CA MET A 3 -24.95 11.23 6.43
C MET A 3 -23.55 10.62 6.29
N ALA A 4 -22.47 11.31 6.65
CA ALA A 4 -21.97 11.50 8.02
C ALA A 4 -21.55 10.18 8.69
N PHE A 5 -20.35 9.70 8.36
CA PHE A 5 -19.56 8.81 9.20
C PHE A 5 -18.16 9.41 9.32
N ALA A 6 -17.89 10.06 10.46
CA ALA A 6 -16.57 10.50 10.86
C ALA A 6 -16.38 10.18 12.34
N ALA A 7 -15.18 9.66 12.63
CA ALA A 7 -14.51 9.57 13.93
C ALA A 7 -15.06 8.56 14.97
N ALA A 8 -14.37 7.43 15.07
CA ALA A 8 -13.92 6.87 16.35
C ALA A 8 -12.77 5.90 16.09
N ILE A 9 -11.56 6.20 16.59
CA ILE A 9 -10.61 5.30 17.28
C ILE A 9 -9.39 6.18 17.58
N CYS A 10 -9.37 6.74 18.79
CA CYS A 10 -8.17 7.21 19.45
C CYS A 10 -8.38 7.00 20.96
N SER A 11 -7.41 6.35 21.59
CA SER A 11 -7.22 6.21 23.04
C SER A 11 -8.10 5.19 23.78
N ALA A 12 -7.51 4.02 24.04
CA ALA A 12 -7.86 3.19 25.20
C ALA A 12 -6.57 2.81 25.94
N ALA A 13 -6.02 3.76 26.69
CA ALA A 13 -5.13 3.47 27.80
C ALA A 13 -5.82 3.97 29.08
N GLY A 14 -6.29 3.03 29.88
CA GLY A 14 -6.95 3.24 31.18
C GLY A 14 -6.77 2.01 32.07
N PRO A 15 -6.77 2.18 33.40
CA PRO A 15 -5.73 1.61 34.26
C PRO A 15 -5.98 0.19 34.75
N VAL A 16 -4.89 -0.54 34.94
CA VAL A 16 -4.84 -1.86 35.60
C VAL A 16 -5.13 -1.69 37.10
N VAL A 17 -6.17 -2.36 37.58
CA VAL A 17 -6.48 -2.54 39.01
C VAL A 17 -5.90 -3.87 39.47
N PRO A 18 -5.03 -3.94 40.51
CA PRO A 18 -4.58 -5.21 41.04
C PRO A 18 -5.43 -5.65 42.24
N MET A 19 -6.02 -6.84 42.14
CA MET A 19 -6.58 -7.57 43.29
C MET A 19 -5.46 -8.24 44.09
N GLY A 20 -5.37 -7.92 45.37
CA GLY A 20 -4.37 -8.49 46.29
C GLY A 20 -4.81 -9.77 46.98
N LYS A 21 -3.82 -10.55 47.43
CA LYS A 21 -3.88 -11.39 48.65
C LYS A 21 -2.49 -11.45 49.32
N LYS A 22 -2.48 -11.05 50.61
CA LYS A 22 -1.70 -11.46 51.81
C LYS A 22 -0.49 -12.41 51.60
N SER A 23 0.62 -12.40 52.33
CA SER A 23 1.19 -11.80 53.56
C SER A 23 2.65 -12.31 53.58
N SER A 24 3.70 -11.57 53.94
CA SER A 24 4.24 -11.34 55.29
C SER A 24 5.74 -11.04 55.12
N GLY A 25 6.33 -10.15 55.92
CA GLY A 25 7.80 -10.08 56.04
C GLY A 25 8.34 -8.65 56.14
N SER A 26 8.83 -8.31 57.33
CA SER A 26 9.49 -7.06 57.69
C SER A 26 10.80 -6.80 56.94
N SER A 27 11.09 -5.55 56.60
CA SER A 27 12.29 -4.84 57.10
C SER A 27 12.36 -3.41 56.54
N SER A 28 12.87 -2.54 57.41
CA SER A 28 13.14 -1.12 57.26
C SER A 28 14.26 -0.81 56.27
N LEU A 29 14.17 0.29 55.50
CA LEU A 29 15.07 1.46 55.62
C LEU A 29 14.90 2.46 54.44
N GLN A 30 15.00 3.73 54.85
CA GLN A 30 15.56 4.90 54.16
C GLN A 30 14.78 5.71 53.11
N ARG A 31 14.90 7.01 53.38
CA ARG A 31 14.28 8.19 52.77
C ARG A 31 14.97 8.57 51.47
N ALA A 32 14.22 9.19 50.55
CA ALA A 32 14.65 10.41 49.87
C ALA A 32 13.42 11.21 49.42
N ARG A 33 13.30 12.45 49.92
CA ARG A 33 12.41 13.48 49.38
C ARG A 33 13.21 14.26 48.35
N CYS A 34 12.62 14.58 47.21
CA CYS A 34 13.03 15.72 46.39
C CYS A 34 11.79 16.57 46.11
N THR A 35 11.92 17.86 46.37
CA THR A 35 10.88 18.89 46.31
C THR A 35 11.26 19.95 45.30
N GLN A 36 10.24 20.68 44.81
CA GLN A 36 10.27 21.98 44.12
C GLN A 36 10.48 21.93 42.59
N SER A 37 9.87 22.79 41.77
CA SER A 37 8.76 23.74 41.93
C SER A 37 8.41 24.24 40.52
N ILE A 38 7.14 24.64 40.33
CA ILE A 38 6.62 25.25 39.12
C ILE A 38 6.56 26.76 39.37
N GLY A 39 7.05 27.58 38.43
CA GLY A 39 6.95 29.04 38.47
C GLY A 39 7.08 29.68 37.08
N ARG A 40 6.00 30.31 36.63
CA ARG A 40 5.87 31.32 35.55
C ARG A 40 5.25 32.59 36.21
N PRO A 41 5.09 33.75 35.53
CA PRO A 41 5.88 34.50 34.54
C PRO A 41 6.09 35.97 35.10
N PRO A 42 6.11 37.13 34.38
CA PRO A 42 5.11 37.62 33.41
C PRO A 42 5.61 38.48 32.20
N PHE A 43 4.65 38.77 31.32
CA PHE A 43 4.66 39.74 30.21
C PHE A 43 4.65 41.21 30.69
N ASP A 44 5.14 42.13 29.87
CA ASP A 44 4.76 43.55 29.93
C ASP A 44 4.70 44.19 28.53
N HIS A 45 3.73 45.10 28.35
CA HIS A 45 3.45 45.92 27.16
C HIS A 45 3.72 47.39 27.50
N THR A 46 4.48 48.13 26.69
CA THR A 46 4.32 49.59 26.56
C THR A 46 4.85 50.11 25.21
N SER A 47 4.44 51.35 24.91
CA SER A 47 4.14 51.94 23.61
C SER A 47 5.18 52.90 23.01
N ASN A 48 5.01 53.13 21.70
CA ASN A 48 5.12 54.41 20.96
C ASN A 48 6.49 54.97 20.49
N SER A 49 6.53 55.14 19.16
CA SER A 49 6.82 56.38 18.41
C SER A 49 8.13 56.50 17.60
N LYS A 50 7.89 56.74 16.30
CA LYS A 50 8.64 57.56 15.32
C LYS A 50 10.13 57.25 15.08
N LEU A 51 10.44 56.84 13.85
CA LEU A 51 11.21 57.66 12.89
C LEU A 51 11.19 56.98 11.52
N GLY A 52 10.80 57.75 10.50
CA GLY A 52 10.72 57.30 9.12
C GLY A 52 12.10 57.13 8.51
N GLN A 53 12.27 56.04 7.79
CA GLN A 53 13.30 55.90 6.76
C GLN A 53 12.65 55.32 5.52
N THR A 54 12.66 56.12 4.45
CA THR A 54 12.24 55.75 3.11
C THR A 54 13.29 54.81 2.50
N VAL A 55 12.90 53.55 2.30
CA VAL A 55 13.67 52.56 1.54
C VAL A 55 13.31 52.70 0.05
N PRO A 56 14.28 52.76 -0.88
CA PRO A 56 13.96 52.87 -2.30
C PRO A 56 13.36 51.57 -2.85
N VAL A 57 12.26 51.72 -3.58
CA VAL A 57 11.57 50.65 -4.32
C VAL A 57 12.46 50.19 -5.48
N ALA A 58 12.94 48.95 -5.41
CA ALA A 58 13.64 48.29 -6.51
C ALA A 58 12.65 47.98 -7.65
N ARG A 59 13.03 48.36 -8.88
CA ARG A 59 12.29 48.04 -10.11
C ARG A 59 12.38 46.53 -10.41
N PRO A 60 11.29 45.87 -10.84
CA PRO A 60 11.36 44.48 -11.23
C PRO A 60 12.08 44.32 -12.58
N LEU A 61 13.06 43.41 -12.61
CA LEU A 61 13.70 42.92 -13.82
C LEU A 61 12.70 42.02 -14.57
N GLU A 62 12.26 42.43 -15.75
CA GLU A 62 11.52 41.58 -16.68
C GLU A 62 12.45 40.48 -17.21
N CYS A 63 12.34 39.27 -16.66
CA CYS A 63 12.96 38.07 -17.23
C CYS A 63 11.97 37.42 -18.20
N ARG A 64 12.15 37.67 -19.50
CA ARG A 64 11.35 37.07 -20.58
C ARG A 64 11.89 35.68 -20.91
N PHE A 65 11.34 34.64 -20.29
CA PHE A 65 11.41 33.28 -20.84
C PHE A 65 10.07 32.93 -21.49
N ARG A 66 10.07 32.90 -22.84
CA ARG A 66 8.97 32.32 -23.63
C ARG A 66 9.18 30.81 -23.70
N PHE A 67 8.39 30.04 -22.96
CA PHE A 67 8.10 28.66 -23.32
C PHE A 67 6.72 28.63 -23.99
N ALA A 68 6.70 28.20 -25.25
CA ALA A 68 5.47 28.00 -26.01
C ALA A 68 4.85 26.65 -25.59
N LEU A 69 3.65 26.69 -24.99
CA LEU A 69 2.81 25.51 -24.81
C LEU A 69 2.02 25.27 -26.11
N PRO A 70 1.94 24.03 -26.64
CA PRO A 70 1.03 23.72 -27.72
C PRO A 70 -0.44 23.74 -27.22
N PRO A 71 -1.42 24.04 -28.08
CA PRO A 71 -2.78 24.30 -27.66
C PRO A 71 -3.51 23.00 -27.28
N ALA A 72 -4.22 23.05 -26.15
CA ALA A 72 -5.20 22.05 -25.74
C ALA A 72 -6.29 21.93 -26.82
N ARG A 73 -6.36 20.78 -27.48
CA ARG A 73 -7.52 20.42 -28.31
C ARG A 73 -8.55 19.71 -27.44
N ALA A 74 -9.68 20.39 -27.31
CA ALA A 74 -10.92 19.91 -26.75
C ALA A 74 -11.36 18.57 -27.37
N TYR A 75 -11.82 17.65 -26.53
CA TYR A 75 -12.69 16.57 -26.96
C TYR A 75 -13.86 16.45 -25.98
N ILE A 76 -15.00 17.03 -26.34
CA ILE A 76 -16.30 16.66 -25.81
C ILE A 76 -17.24 16.42 -27.01
N ARG A 77 -17.80 15.20 -27.01
CA ARG A 77 -18.99 14.66 -27.71
C ARG A 77 -18.86 14.27 -29.20
N SER A 78 -19.00 12.96 -29.41
CA SER A 78 -20.25 12.42 -29.96
C SER A 78 -20.47 10.99 -29.47
N ARG A 79 -21.59 10.76 -28.77
CA ARG A 79 -22.18 9.44 -28.59
C ARG A 79 -22.83 9.05 -29.90
N GLU A 80 -22.48 7.89 -30.44
CA GLU A 80 -23.41 7.02 -31.19
C GLU A 80 -22.73 5.66 -31.43
N GLY A 81 -23.40 4.59 -30.96
CA GLY A 81 -23.21 3.18 -31.29
C GLY A 81 -21.82 2.67 -31.64
N ALA A 82 -21.06 2.22 -30.64
CA ALA A 82 -19.97 1.27 -30.84
C ALA A 82 -20.07 0.18 -29.77
N ASP A 83 -20.07 -1.06 -30.25
CA ASP A 83 -20.18 -2.30 -29.53
C ASP A 83 -19.17 -2.36 -28.37
N TYR A 84 -19.66 -2.51 -27.15
CA TYR A 84 -18.88 -2.34 -25.90
C TYR A 84 -18.04 -3.57 -25.53
N THR A 85 -17.91 -4.54 -26.44
CA THR A 85 -17.35 -5.86 -26.16
C THR A 85 -15.89 -6.04 -26.58
N ASP A 86 -15.30 -5.13 -27.37
CA ASP A 86 -14.00 -5.39 -28.02
C ASP A 86 -12.81 -4.62 -27.41
N ALA A 87 -13.04 -3.63 -26.53
CA ALA A 87 -11.98 -2.81 -25.95
C ALA A 87 -11.50 -3.24 -24.55
N VAL A 88 -12.16 -4.23 -23.93
CA VAL A 88 -11.89 -4.68 -22.55
C VAL A 88 -10.79 -5.76 -22.49
N SER A 89 -10.38 -6.33 -23.63
CA SER A 89 -9.49 -7.51 -23.68
C SER A 89 -7.98 -7.22 -23.57
N ARG A 90 -7.53 -5.97 -23.36
CA ARG A 90 -6.09 -5.62 -23.50
C ARG A 90 -5.36 -5.15 -22.23
N CYS A 91 -6.05 -4.91 -21.11
CA CYS A 91 -5.40 -4.44 -19.87
C CYS A 91 -5.90 -5.11 -18.57
N THR A 92 -6.76 -6.12 -18.65
CA THR A 92 -6.97 -7.02 -17.53
C THR A 92 -5.80 -8.00 -17.46
N MET A 93 -5.54 -8.64 -16.30
CA MET A 93 -4.91 -9.96 -16.34
C MET A 93 -5.57 -10.71 -17.50
N PRO A 94 -4.83 -11.24 -18.51
CA PRO A 94 -5.48 -12.11 -19.48
C PRO A 94 -6.16 -13.22 -18.65
N PRO A 95 -7.29 -13.79 -19.09
CA PRO A 95 -7.60 -15.12 -18.64
C PRO A 95 -6.35 -15.92 -18.96
N VAL A 96 -5.61 -16.26 -17.92
CA VAL A 96 -4.37 -17.02 -18.02
C VAL A 96 -4.75 -18.25 -18.83
N ASP A 97 -3.93 -18.57 -19.83
CA ASP A 97 -4.09 -19.67 -20.81
C ASP A 97 -5.06 -20.76 -20.32
N SER A 98 -6.01 -21.20 -21.14
CA SER A 98 -7.14 -22.08 -20.76
C SER A 98 -6.78 -23.34 -19.94
N ASP A 99 -5.50 -23.73 -19.91
CA ASP A 99 -4.92 -24.77 -19.05
C ASP A 99 -4.71 -24.36 -17.57
N ARG A 100 -4.75 -23.06 -17.24
CA ARG A 100 -4.56 -22.48 -15.89
C ARG A 100 -5.85 -22.01 -15.20
N GLN A 101 -7.02 -22.19 -15.81
CA GLN A 101 -8.27 -21.57 -15.33
C GLN A 101 -8.73 -21.96 -13.91
N ASN A 102 -8.05 -22.90 -13.24
CA ASN A 102 -8.40 -23.36 -11.90
C ASN A 102 -7.23 -23.31 -10.89
N GLU A 103 -6.14 -22.60 -11.19
CA GLU A 103 -4.98 -22.54 -10.28
C GLU A 103 -4.88 -21.21 -9.54
N PRO A 104 -4.92 -21.22 -8.20
CA PRO A 104 -4.65 -20.03 -7.41
C PRO A 104 -3.27 -19.45 -7.75
N LEU A 105 -3.22 -18.14 -8.01
CA LEU A 105 -1.96 -17.42 -8.24
C LEU A 105 -1.15 -17.38 -6.94
N VAL A 106 0.17 -17.57 -7.05
CA VAL A 106 1.08 -17.32 -5.92
C VAL A 106 1.65 -15.91 -6.08
N ILE A 107 1.37 -15.07 -5.09
CA ILE A 107 1.86 -13.70 -5.02
C ILE A 107 3.02 -13.63 -4.01
N GLY A 108 4.19 -13.16 -4.45
CA GLY A 108 5.30 -12.90 -3.54
C GLY A 108 5.09 -11.60 -2.78
N HIS A 109 4.67 -11.68 -1.51
CA HIS A 109 4.42 -10.52 -0.64
C HIS A 109 5.73 -9.81 -0.33
N ARG A 110 5.88 -8.59 -0.87
CA ARG A 110 7.12 -7.82 -0.88
C ARG A 110 8.30 -8.60 -1.49
N GLY A 111 8.00 -9.48 -2.44
CA GLY A 111 8.90 -10.49 -3.02
C GLY A 111 9.00 -11.78 -2.20
N ALA A 112 10.21 -12.33 -2.05
CA ALA A 112 10.53 -13.49 -1.21
C ALA A 112 11.03 -13.03 0.17
N SER A 113 10.22 -12.23 0.85
CA SER A 113 10.58 -11.45 2.05
C SER A 113 10.97 -12.30 3.28
N ALA A 114 10.59 -13.58 3.32
CA ALA A 114 11.06 -14.48 4.36
C ALA A 114 12.58 -14.71 4.31
N ASP A 115 13.15 -14.79 3.09
CA ASP A 115 14.55 -15.15 2.87
C ASP A 115 15.39 -13.93 2.46
N HIS A 116 14.79 -12.95 1.79
CA HIS A 116 15.45 -11.74 1.27
C HIS A 116 14.91 -10.46 1.91
N PRO A 117 15.66 -9.34 1.90
CA PRO A 117 15.16 -8.03 2.33
C PRO A 117 13.90 -7.63 1.56
N GLU A 118 12.79 -7.44 2.27
CA GLU A 118 11.49 -7.11 1.67
C GLU A 118 11.57 -5.88 0.78
N ASN A 119 10.70 -5.80 -0.23
CA ASN A 119 10.58 -4.61 -1.08
C ASN A 119 11.88 -4.19 -1.78
N THR A 120 12.81 -5.13 -2.00
CA THR A 120 14.02 -4.93 -2.80
C THR A 120 13.95 -5.67 -4.13
N LEU A 121 14.71 -5.19 -5.13
CA LEU A 121 14.82 -5.89 -6.41
C LEU A 121 15.37 -7.32 -6.24
N GLU A 122 16.25 -7.54 -5.26
CA GLU A 122 16.75 -8.88 -4.94
C GLU A 122 15.64 -9.82 -4.47
N SER A 123 14.75 -9.35 -3.60
CA SER A 123 13.58 -10.11 -3.14
C SER A 123 12.61 -10.42 -4.28
N PHE A 124 12.42 -9.49 -5.22
CA PHE A 124 11.59 -9.70 -6.41
C PHE A 124 12.20 -10.76 -7.33
N GLU A 125 13.50 -10.67 -7.61
CA GLU A 125 14.24 -11.66 -8.39
C GLU A 125 14.19 -13.06 -7.77
N ALA A 126 14.28 -13.14 -6.44
CA ALA A 126 14.13 -14.40 -5.72
C ALA A 126 12.73 -15.00 -5.86
N ALA A 127 11.68 -14.18 -5.73
CA ALA A 127 10.30 -14.64 -5.90
C ALA A 127 9.99 -15.09 -7.34
N ILE A 128 10.50 -14.37 -8.36
CA ILE A 128 10.37 -14.78 -9.77
C ILE A 128 11.06 -16.13 -9.99
N ARG A 129 12.28 -16.31 -9.49
CA ARG A 129 13.01 -17.59 -9.59
C ARG A 129 12.30 -18.73 -8.87
N ALA A 130 11.61 -18.44 -7.78
CA ALA A 130 10.79 -19.40 -7.04
C ALA A 130 9.51 -19.80 -7.81
N GLY A 131 9.11 -19.04 -8.83
CA GLY A 131 7.94 -19.30 -9.65
C GLY A 131 6.66 -18.61 -9.16
N ALA A 132 6.79 -17.51 -8.41
CA ALA A 132 5.66 -16.62 -8.15
C ALA A 132 5.09 -16.07 -9.46
N ASP A 133 3.76 -15.98 -9.58
CA ASP A 133 3.10 -15.45 -10.77
C ASP A 133 3.02 -13.92 -10.75
N VAL A 134 2.93 -13.36 -9.55
CA VAL A 134 2.78 -11.92 -9.28
C VAL A 134 3.73 -11.53 -8.15
N ILE A 135 4.29 -10.34 -8.22
CA ILE A 135 5.02 -9.72 -7.12
C ILE A 135 4.14 -8.64 -6.51
N GLU A 136 3.88 -8.73 -5.21
CA GLU A 136 3.25 -7.65 -4.47
C GLU A 136 4.33 -6.70 -3.95
N LEU A 137 4.03 -5.40 -4.01
CA LEU A 137 4.90 -4.34 -3.55
C LEU A 137 4.09 -3.16 -3.00
N ASP A 138 4.71 -2.45 -2.05
CA ASP A 138 4.10 -1.30 -1.38
C ASP A 138 4.65 0.00 -1.95
N VAL A 139 3.79 0.94 -2.35
CA VAL A 139 4.26 2.23 -2.88
C VAL A 139 4.00 3.40 -1.93
N ARG A 140 5.00 4.26 -1.78
CA ARG A 140 4.93 5.53 -1.05
C ARG A 140 5.60 6.65 -1.84
N LEU A 141 5.14 7.87 -1.65
CA LEU A 141 5.64 9.04 -2.38
C LEU A 141 6.75 9.74 -1.59
N CYS A 142 7.91 9.96 -2.20
CA CYS A 142 8.96 10.78 -1.61
C CYS A 142 8.75 12.27 -1.89
N THR A 143 9.56 13.15 -1.28
CA THR A 143 9.44 14.62 -1.43
C THR A 143 9.55 15.09 -2.87
N ASP A 144 10.27 14.35 -3.71
CA ASP A 144 10.45 14.68 -5.14
C ASP A 144 9.24 14.29 -6.01
N GLY A 145 8.20 13.71 -5.41
CA GLY A 145 7.03 13.19 -6.14
C GLY A 145 7.29 11.87 -6.87
N VAL A 146 8.34 11.14 -6.49
CA VAL A 146 8.66 9.82 -7.05
C VAL A 146 8.11 8.73 -6.15
N ALA A 147 7.42 7.75 -6.74
CA ALA A 147 6.97 6.55 -6.03
C ALA A 147 8.16 5.63 -5.73
N VAL A 148 8.42 5.38 -4.45
CA VAL A 148 9.41 4.44 -3.94
C VAL A 148 8.72 3.22 -3.34
N ILE A 149 9.42 2.10 -3.32
CA ILE A 149 8.90 0.82 -2.85
C ILE A 149 9.24 0.63 -1.37
N MET A 150 8.24 0.79 -0.49
CA MET A 150 8.41 0.68 0.95
C MET A 150 7.07 0.53 1.68
N HIS A 151 7.01 -0.43 2.60
CA HIS A 151 5.81 -0.70 3.38
C HIS A 151 5.48 0.40 4.39
N ASP A 152 6.44 0.76 5.24
CA ASP A 152 6.23 1.66 6.36
C ASP A 152 6.39 3.14 5.95
N PRO A 153 5.70 4.07 6.64
CA PRO A 153 5.86 5.49 6.34
C PRO A 153 7.24 6.04 6.73
N ASP A 154 7.95 5.35 7.62
CA ASP A 154 9.30 5.69 8.09
C ASP A 154 10.31 4.64 7.59
N VAL A 155 11.50 5.10 7.22
CA VAL A 155 12.52 4.24 6.58
C VAL A 155 13.26 3.33 7.55
N SER A 156 13.17 3.53 8.87
CA SER A 156 14.05 2.88 9.85
C SER A 156 13.77 1.40 10.09
N SER A 157 12.59 0.90 9.71
CA SER A 157 12.24 -0.51 9.91
C SER A 157 12.98 -1.45 8.95
N THR A 158 13.35 -0.95 7.77
CA THR A 158 13.92 -1.76 6.67
C THR A 158 15.22 -1.20 6.11
N THR A 159 15.72 -0.09 6.67
CA THR A 159 16.99 0.53 6.26
C THR A 159 17.87 0.90 7.47
N ASP A 160 19.09 1.36 7.20
CA ASP A 160 20.00 1.95 8.19
C ASP A 160 19.73 3.44 8.51
N GLY A 161 18.65 4.01 7.94
CA GLY A 161 18.27 5.40 8.09
C GLY A 161 17.14 5.67 9.09
N SER A 162 16.67 6.91 9.11
CA SER A 162 15.49 7.33 9.86
C SER A 162 14.80 8.50 9.17
N GLY A 163 13.50 8.67 9.39
CA GLY A 163 12.71 9.76 8.82
C GLY A 163 11.59 9.25 7.93
N PHE A 164 10.56 10.07 7.76
CA PHE A 164 9.41 9.68 6.95
C PHE A 164 9.72 9.77 5.46
N VAL A 165 9.24 8.81 4.68
CA VAL A 165 9.45 8.74 3.22
C VAL A 165 9.05 10.04 2.53
N HIS A 166 7.92 10.64 2.92
CA HIS A 166 7.39 11.87 2.34
C HIS A 166 8.16 13.15 2.71
N GLU A 167 9.16 13.05 3.59
CA GLU A 167 10.05 14.15 3.99
C GLU A 167 11.46 14.01 3.38
N LEU A 168 11.78 12.85 2.80
CA LEU A 168 13.07 12.57 2.19
C LEU A 168 13.01 12.69 0.67
N SER A 169 14.05 13.27 0.07
CA SER A 169 14.27 13.21 -1.38
C SER A 169 14.61 11.78 -1.83
N LEU A 170 14.37 11.46 -3.10
CA LEU A 170 14.80 10.21 -3.70
C LEU A 170 16.32 10.02 -3.53
N GLY A 171 17.10 11.10 -3.68
CA GLY A 171 18.54 11.04 -3.49
C GLY A 171 18.94 10.66 -2.07
N GLU A 172 18.21 11.10 -1.05
CA GLU A 172 18.41 10.70 0.35
C GLU A 172 18.04 9.23 0.57
N ILE A 173 16.85 8.83 0.12
CA ILE A 173 16.36 7.45 0.23
C ILE A 173 17.32 6.46 -0.46
N LYS A 174 17.82 6.81 -1.65
CA LYS A 174 18.76 6.00 -2.42
C LYS A 174 20.12 5.82 -1.78
N ARG A 175 20.50 6.63 -0.77
CA ARG A 175 21.76 6.45 -0.02
C ARG A 175 21.64 5.46 1.13
N LEU A 176 20.43 5.19 1.59
CA LEU A 176 20.18 4.23 2.66
C LEU A 176 20.54 2.81 2.20
N ASP A 177 20.80 1.93 3.16
CA ASP A 177 21.03 0.51 2.94
C ASP A 177 19.79 -0.29 3.35
N ALA A 178 19.06 -0.81 2.36
CA ALA A 178 17.87 -1.63 2.51
C ALA A 178 18.17 -3.13 2.69
N SER A 179 19.43 -3.53 2.87
CA SER A 179 19.81 -4.94 3.04
C SER A 179 19.39 -5.52 4.38
N GLY A 180 19.14 -4.68 5.40
CA GLY A 180 18.93 -5.13 6.77
C GLY A 180 20.11 -5.95 7.32
N GLY A 181 21.33 -5.71 6.81
CA GLY A 181 22.53 -6.49 7.15
C GLY A 181 22.61 -7.88 6.49
N ARG A 182 21.67 -8.21 5.60
CA ARG A 182 21.69 -9.46 4.83
C ARG A 182 22.39 -9.24 3.50
N GLY A 183 23.65 -9.66 3.41
CA GLY A 183 24.41 -9.60 2.15
C GLY A 183 25.06 -8.24 1.88
N GLY A 184 25.13 -7.87 0.60
CA GLY A 184 25.67 -6.57 0.18
C GLY A 184 24.64 -5.46 0.34
N ARG A 185 25.10 -4.20 0.32
CA ARG A 185 24.23 -3.03 0.36
C ARG A 185 23.16 -3.12 -0.73
N LEU A 186 21.90 -2.89 -0.35
CA LEU A 186 20.78 -2.78 -1.27
C LEU A 186 20.18 -1.38 -1.25
N GLU A 187 19.63 -0.93 -2.36
CA GLU A 187 18.90 0.33 -2.44
C GLU A 187 17.40 0.09 -2.30
N VAL A 188 16.70 1.09 -1.73
CA VAL A 188 15.25 1.18 -1.85
C VAL A 188 14.90 1.39 -3.34
N PRO A 189 14.11 0.50 -3.96
CA PRO A 189 13.71 0.66 -5.36
C PRO A 189 12.73 1.81 -5.54
N THR A 190 12.75 2.43 -6.71
CA THR A 190 11.63 3.19 -7.25
C THR A 190 10.62 2.23 -7.88
N PHE A 191 9.37 2.68 -8.02
CA PHE A 191 8.37 1.91 -8.74
C PHE A 191 8.77 1.67 -10.20
N ALA A 192 9.42 2.65 -10.84
CA ALA A 192 9.98 2.51 -12.18
C ALA A 192 10.98 1.35 -12.31
N GLU A 193 11.93 1.24 -11.37
CA GLU A 193 12.92 0.15 -11.35
C GLU A 193 12.27 -1.21 -11.05
N ALA A 194 11.24 -1.23 -10.21
CA ALA A 194 10.46 -2.44 -9.96
C ALA A 194 9.76 -2.90 -11.25
N LEU A 195 9.01 -2.04 -11.94
CA LEU A 195 8.36 -2.39 -13.20
C LEU A 195 9.35 -2.88 -14.26
N GLN A 196 10.53 -2.26 -14.37
CA GLN A 196 11.59 -2.71 -15.27
C GLN A 196 12.10 -4.12 -14.94
N THR A 197 12.17 -4.46 -13.65
CA THR A 197 12.61 -5.77 -13.17
C THR A 197 11.58 -6.87 -13.45
N LEU A 198 10.29 -6.52 -13.35
CA LEU A 198 9.16 -7.46 -13.51
C LEU A 198 8.74 -7.67 -14.98
N ALA A 199 9.04 -6.72 -15.87
CA ALA A 199 8.56 -6.72 -17.25
C ALA A 199 8.89 -8.01 -18.02
N GLY A 200 7.87 -8.63 -18.59
CA GLY A 200 7.90 -9.90 -19.32
C GLY A 200 8.11 -11.14 -18.45
N ARG A 201 8.05 -11.01 -17.12
CA ARG A 201 8.47 -12.06 -16.17
C ARG A 201 7.46 -12.37 -15.08
N ALA A 202 6.73 -11.38 -14.58
CA ALA A 202 5.69 -11.56 -13.57
C ALA A 202 4.66 -10.41 -13.65
N GLY A 203 3.45 -10.67 -13.16
CA GLY A 203 2.50 -9.59 -12.87
C GLY A 203 2.93 -8.79 -11.63
N VAL A 204 2.22 -7.68 -11.37
CA VAL A 204 2.44 -6.85 -10.18
C VAL A 204 1.13 -6.55 -9.46
N ASP A 205 1.13 -6.69 -8.14
CA ASP A 205 0.11 -6.15 -7.24
C ASP A 205 0.70 -4.94 -6.53
N VAL A 206 0.16 -3.76 -6.82
CA VAL A 206 0.66 -2.48 -6.31
C VAL A 206 -0.23 -2.03 -5.17
N GLU A 207 0.24 -2.18 -3.93
CA GLU A 207 -0.49 -1.66 -2.77
C GLU A 207 -0.22 -0.17 -2.59
N ILE A 208 -1.26 0.65 -2.75
CA ILE A 208 -1.19 2.08 -2.44
C ILE A 208 -1.30 2.29 -0.92
N LYS A 209 -0.20 2.78 -0.33
CA LYS A 209 -0.15 3.21 1.06
C LYS A 209 -0.55 4.68 1.19
N ASN A 210 -1.84 4.92 1.40
CA ASN A 210 -2.39 6.26 1.66
C ASN A 210 -3.51 6.18 2.71
N MET A 211 -3.20 5.72 3.93
CA MET A 211 -4.22 5.44 4.94
C MET A 211 -4.57 6.68 5.78
N PRO A 212 -5.86 6.94 6.08
CA PRO A 212 -6.24 7.99 7.02
C PRO A 212 -5.50 7.85 8.35
N GLY A 213 -4.80 8.92 8.75
CA GLY A 213 -4.00 8.95 9.98
C GLY A 213 -2.51 8.67 9.78
N GLU A 214 -2.07 8.23 8.61
CA GLU A 214 -0.64 8.18 8.27
C GLU A 214 -0.08 9.60 8.00
N PRO A 215 1.23 9.83 8.24
CA PRO A 215 1.85 11.15 8.06
C PRO A 215 1.66 11.78 6.66
N ALA A 216 1.64 10.93 5.62
CA ALA A 216 1.56 11.35 4.22
C ALA A 216 0.13 11.30 3.64
N PHE A 217 -0.89 11.11 4.48
CA PHE A 217 -2.28 11.01 4.01
C PHE A 217 -2.75 12.31 3.35
N ASP A 218 -3.22 12.24 2.11
CA ASP A 218 -3.47 13.45 1.30
C ASP A 218 -4.83 13.49 0.59
N SER A 219 -5.78 12.62 0.94
CA SER A 219 -7.10 12.61 0.31
C SER A 219 -7.82 13.98 0.43
N PRO A 220 -8.48 14.47 -0.64
CA PRO A 220 -8.84 13.80 -1.89
C PRO A 220 -7.81 13.95 -3.02
N ARG A 221 -6.58 14.38 -2.74
CA ARG A 221 -5.55 14.57 -3.77
C ARG A 221 -5.06 13.24 -4.33
N GLU A 222 -4.81 12.24 -3.48
CA GLU A 222 -4.37 10.90 -3.87
C GLU A 222 -3.08 10.92 -4.73
N ALA A 223 -2.09 11.73 -4.35
CA ALA A 223 -0.90 11.98 -5.18
C ALA A 223 -0.06 10.73 -5.47
N ILE A 224 -0.03 9.75 -4.54
CA ILE A 224 0.63 8.47 -4.79
C ILE A 224 -0.12 7.63 -5.84
N ALA A 225 -1.45 7.70 -5.88
CA ALA A 225 -2.25 7.01 -6.89
C ALA A 225 -2.01 7.62 -8.27
N ASP A 226 -1.97 8.96 -8.37
CA ASP A 226 -1.59 9.65 -9.62
C ASP A 226 -0.18 9.25 -10.08
N ALA A 227 0.79 9.23 -9.17
CA ALA A 227 2.16 8.84 -9.50
C ALA A 227 2.28 7.39 -9.99
N VAL A 228 1.49 6.47 -9.44
CA VAL A 228 1.42 5.07 -9.91
C VAL A 228 0.86 5.01 -11.33
N LEU A 229 -0.23 5.73 -11.61
CA LEU A 229 -0.84 5.75 -12.95
C LEU A 229 0.11 6.34 -14.00
N ASP A 230 0.72 7.48 -13.69
CA ASP A 230 1.69 8.15 -14.57
C ASP A 230 2.88 7.22 -14.86
N GLU A 231 3.37 6.48 -13.86
CA GLU A 231 4.49 5.58 -14.04
C GLU A 231 4.12 4.32 -14.84
N LEU A 232 2.94 3.74 -14.62
CA LEU A 232 2.44 2.62 -15.42
C LEU A 232 2.34 3.01 -16.91
N ASP A 233 1.80 4.20 -17.20
CA ASP A 233 1.68 4.73 -18.56
C ASP A 233 3.06 5.03 -19.18
N ARG A 234 3.98 5.59 -18.39
CA ARG A 234 5.34 5.89 -18.83
C ARG A 234 6.16 4.63 -19.12
N ALA A 235 6.04 3.62 -18.27
CA ALA A 235 6.75 2.36 -18.41
C ALA A 235 6.19 1.51 -19.55
N GLY A 236 4.92 1.68 -19.91
CA GLY A 236 4.24 0.83 -20.88
C GLY A 236 4.21 -0.63 -20.42
N PHE A 237 4.03 -0.84 -19.12
CA PHE A 237 4.05 -2.18 -18.52
C PHE A 237 2.89 -3.01 -19.05
N ALA A 238 3.21 -4.09 -19.77
CA ALA A 238 2.24 -4.88 -20.52
C ALA A 238 1.83 -6.17 -19.82
N ASP A 239 2.53 -6.56 -18.76
CA ASP A 239 2.16 -7.69 -17.92
C ASP A 239 0.99 -7.32 -17.01
N PRO A 240 0.36 -8.31 -16.38
CA PRO A 240 -0.82 -8.05 -15.58
C PRO A 240 -0.56 -7.16 -14.35
N VAL A 241 -1.47 -6.23 -14.11
CA VAL A 241 -1.41 -5.29 -12.98
C VAL A 241 -2.68 -5.40 -12.16
N LEU A 242 -2.53 -5.45 -10.84
CA LEU A 242 -3.56 -5.20 -9.85
C LEU A 242 -3.15 -3.96 -9.04
N VAL A 243 -4.09 -3.06 -8.75
CA VAL A 243 -3.86 -2.00 -7.76
C VAL A 243 -4.74 -2.26 -6.55
N SER A 244 -4.13 -2.42 -5.39
CA SER A 244 -4.81 -2.75 -4.15
C SER A 244 -4.62 -1.65 -3.10
N SER A 245 -5.54 -1.56 -2.14
CA SER A 245 -5.39 -0.72 -0.95
C SER A 245 -6.41 -1.07 0.12
N PHE A 246 -6.08 -0.80 1.38
CA PHE A 246 -7.06 -0.75 2.48
C PHE A 246 -7.88 0.55 2.45
N ASN A 247 -7.37 1.60 1.80
CA ASN A 247 -8.09 2.86 1.65
C ASN A 247 -8.97 2.81 0.39
N TRP A 248 -10.28 2.70 0.60
CA TRP A 248 -11.25 2.71 -0.49
C TRP A 248 -11.16 3.97 -1.37
N LEU A 249 -10.75 5.11 -0.82
CA LEU A 249 -10.62 6.37 -1.58
C LEU A 249 -9.56 6.24 -2.68
N SER A 250 -8.46 5.57 -2.39
CA SER A 250 -7.35 5.39 -3.33
C SER A 250 -7.72 4.44 -4.48
N ILE A 251 -8.30 3.28 -4.20
CA ILE A 251 -8.71 2.35 -5.27
C ILE A 251 -9.89 2.86 -6.09
N GLU A 252 -10.79 3.66 -5.51
CA GLU A 252 -11.81 4.35 -6.29
C GLU A 252 -11.24 5.48 -7.16
N HIS A 253 -10.19 6.16 -6.70
CA HIS A 253 -9.48 7.16 -7.50
C HIS A 253 -8.84 6.53 -8.73
N ILE A 254 -8.11 5.44 -8.54
CA ILE A 254 -7.54 4.63 -9.63
C ILE A 254 -8.62 4.23 -10.64
N ARG A 255 -9.74 3.66 -10.16
CA ARG A 255 -10.82 3.21 -11.04
C ARG A 255 -11.51 4.35 -11.80
N ARG A 256 -11.63 5.55 -11.21
CA ARG A 256 -12.17 6.73 -11.90
C ARG A 256 -11.25 7.21 -13.01
N ALA A 257 -9.94 7.13 -12.81
CA ALA A 257 -8.94 7.56 -13.79
C ALA A 257 -8.69 6.50 -14.88
N ARG A 258 -8.64 5.22 -14.51
CA ARG A 258 -8.38 4.05 -15.37
C ARG A 258 -9.38 2.92 -15.08
N PRO A 259 -10.60 2.98 -15.63
CA PRO A 259 -11.63 1.95 -15.41
C PRO A 259 -11.26 0.56 -15.95
N ASP A 260 -10.27 0.49 -16.83
CA ASP A 260 -9.72 -0.74 -17.41
C ASP A 260 -8.72 -1.46 -16.49
N LEU A 261 -8.16 -0.76 -15.50
CA LEU A 261 -7.16 -1.29 -14.59
C LEU A 261 -7.83 -2.05 -13.43
N PRO A 262 -7.53 -3.35 -13.23
CA PRO A 262 -8.08 -4.12 -12.12
C PRO A 262 -7.73 -3.49 -10.75
N THR A 263 -8.72 -3.46 -9.86
CA THR A 263 -8.54 -2.96 -8.48
C THR A 263 -9.01 -3.99 -7.45
N GLY A 264 -8.33 -4.02 -6.31
CA GLY A 264 -8.59 -4.95 -5.21
C GLY A 264 -8.81 -4.24 -3.89
N PHE A 265 -9.88 -4.59 -3.18
CA PHE A 265 -10.15 -4.06 -1.84
C PHE A 265 -9.53 -4.95 -0.76
N LEU A 266 -8.51 -4.44 -0.06
CA LEU A 266 -7.88 -5.09 1.10
C LEU A 266 -8.71 -4.85 2.36
N SER A 267 -8.96 -5.90 3.13
CA SER A 267 -9.65 -5.79 4.41
C SER A 267 -8.98 -6.64 5.50
N ALA A 268 -8.68 -6.01 6.63
CA ALA A 268 -8.15 -6.69 7.80
C ALA A 268 -9.18 -7.65 8.43
N ALA A 269 -8.74 -8.63 9.21
CA ALA A 269 -9.60 -9.67 9.79
C ALA A 269 -10.74 -9.15 10.69
N VAL A 270 -10.65 -7.91 11.19
CA VAL A 270 -11.71 -7.27 11.98
C VAL A 270 -12.91 -6.84 11.12
N ILE A 271 -12.75 -6.79 9.80
CA ILE A 271 -13.82 -6.46 8.86
C ILE A 271 -14.46 -7.76 8.40
N ASP A 272 -15.79 -7.84 8.52
CA ASP A 272 -16.57 -8.97 8.00
C ASP A 272 -16.33 -9.13 6.50
N PRO A 273 -15.88 -10.31 6.02
CA PRO A 273 -15.65 -10.55 4.60
C PRO A 273 -16.90 -10.33 3.74
N GLY A 274 -18.09 -10.64 4.27
CA GLY A 274 -19.36 -10.39 3.58
C GLY A 274 -19.60 -8.91 3.29
N ALA A 275 -19.33 -8.04 4.27
CA ALA A 275 -19.39 -6.59 4.09
C ALA A 275 -18.34 -6.09 3.09
N ALA A 276 -17.11 -6.62 3.15
CA ALA A 276 -16.05 -6.30 2.19
C ALA A 276 -16.45 -6.68 0.75
N LEU A 277 -17.06 -7.86 0.56
CA LEU A 277 -17.56 -8.31 -0.74
C LEU A 277 -18.68 -7.41 -1.26
N VAL A 278 -19.66 -7.05 -0.41
CA VAL A 278 -20.74 -6.13 -0.79
C VAL A 278 -20.18 -4.79 -1.26
N TYR A 279 -19.21 -4.23 -0.52
CA TYR A 279 -18.52 -3.02 -0.92
C TYR A 279 -17.81 -3.21 -2.26
N ALA A 280 -16.93 -4.21 -2.38
CA ALA A 280 -16.11 -4.46 -3.55
C ALA A 280 -16.96 -4.58 -4.82
N ARG A 281 -18.05 -5.35 -4.75
CA ARG A 281 -19.01 -5.51 -5.83
C ARG A 281 -19.72 -4.20 -6.18
N SER A 282 -20.24 -3.48 -5.18
CA SER A 282 -20.97 -2.23 -5.40
C SER A 282 -20.10 -1.12 -5.98
N ALA A 283 -18.82 -1.11 -5.63
CA ALA A 283 -17.81 -0.21 -6.13
C ALA A 283 -17.20 -0.70 -7.45
N GLY A 284 -17.53 -1.90 -7.95
CA GLY A 284 -17.02 -2.41 -9.22
C GLY A 284 -15.52 -2.72 -9.20
N HIS A 285 -15.02 -3.23 -8.07
CA HIS A 285 -13.67 -3.78 -7.95
C HIS A 285 -13.62 -5.20 -8.52
N THR A 286 -12.44 -5.60 -9.02
CA THR A 286 -12.20 -6.92 -9.59
C THR A 286 -11.95 -7.96 -8.51
N TYR A 287 -11.22 -7.57 -7.45
CA TYR A 287 -10.85 -8.44 -6.34
C TYR A 287 -11.44 -7.97 -5.01
N VAL A 288 -11.84 -8.95 -4.19
CA VAL A 288 -11.97 -8.77 -2.73
C VAL A 288 -10.81 -9.53 -2.06
N LEU A 289 -10.11 -8.85 -1.15
CA LEU A 289 -8.85 -9.33 -0.57
C LEU A 289 -8.93 -9.37 0.98
N PRO A 290 -9.80 -10.22 1.56
CA PRO A 290 -9.87 -10.38 3.00
C PRO A 290 -8.62 -11.06 3.54
N GLN A 291 -8.18 -10.62 4.73
CA GLN A 291 -7.09 -11.28 5.43
C GLN A 291 -7.43 -12.74 5.73
N TYR A 292 -6.44 -13.63 5.59
CA TYR A 292 -6.69 -15.07 5.50
C TYR A 292 -7.43 -15.71 6.70
N PRO A 293 -7.28 -15.26 7.97
CA PRO A 293 -8.02 -15.89 9.07
C PRO A 293 -9.52 -15.67 8.94
N ALA A 294 -9.94 -14.47 8.53
CA ALA A 294 -11.35 -14.16 8.31
C ALA A 294 -11.90 -14.89 7.07
N LEU A 295 -11.07 -15.08 6.04
CA LEU A 295 -11.45 -15.85 4.86
C LEU A 295 -11.65 -17.35 5.18
N LEU A 296 -10.75 -17.95 5.97
CA LEU A 296 -10.87 -19.32 6.43
C LEU A 296 -12.14 -19.53 7.26
N GLU A 297 -12.50 -18.56 8.12
CA GLU A 297 -13.76 -18.59 8.87
C GLU A 297 -14.99 -18.46 7.98
N ALA A 298 -14.95 -17.59 6.97
CA ALA A 298 -16.03 -17.41 6.00
C ALA A 298 -16.24 -18.63 5.09
N GLY A 299 -15.16 -19.34 4.76
CA GLY A 299 -15.16 -20.64 4.10
C GLY A 299 -15.63 -20.63 2.63
N GLU A 300 -15.90 -21.83 2.11
CA GLU A 300 -16.19 -22.07 0.68
C GLU A 300 -17.43 -21.31 0.19
N ALA A 301 -18.45 -21.18 1.06
CA ALA A 301 -19.68 -20.46 0.71
C ALA A 301 -19.43 -18.99 0.39
N PHE A 302 -18.42 -18.36 1.02
CA PHE A 302 -18.01 -17.00 0.70
C PHE A 302 -17.35 -16.92 -0.68
N VAL A 303 -16.41 -17.82 -0.97
CA VAL A 303 -15.70 -17.87 -2.25
C VAL A 303 -16.67 -18.09 -3.40
N ALA A 304 -17.55 -19.10 -3.28
CA ALA A 304 -18.57 -19.38 -4.28
C ALA A 304 -19.52 -18.20 -4.51
N LYS A 305 -19.86 -17.45 -3.45
CA LYS A 305 -20.68 -16.24 -3.57
C LYS A 305 -19.93 -15.13 -4.30
N ALA A 306 -18.66 -14.88 -3.98
CA ALA A 306 -17.86 -13.86 -4.64
C ALA A 306 -17.74 -14.14 -6.16
N HIS A 307 -17.45 -15.39 -6.53
CA HIS A 307 -17.40 -15.82 -7.93
C HIS A 307 -18.75 -15.68 -8.64
N ALA A 308 -19.86 -16.05 -7.99
CA ALA A 308 -21.20 -15.86 -8.53
C ALA A 308 -21.58 -14.38 -8.74
N GLU A 309 -20.94 -13.47 -8.00
CA GLU A 309 -21.07 -12.02 -8.16
C GLU A 309 -20.05 -11.41 -9.14
N GLY A 310 -19.18 -12.25 -9.73
CA GLY A 310 -18.20 -11.85 -10.75
C GLY A 310 -16.90 -11.27 -10.18
N LEU A 311 -16.63 -11.44 -8.89
CA LEU A 311 -15.38 -11.02 -8.25
C LEU A 311 -14.44 -12.20 -8.07
N LEU A 312 -13.14 -11.88 -8.09
CA LEU A 312 -12.07 -12.81 -7.71
C LEU A 312 -11.73 -12.63 -6.23
N VAL A 313 -11.30 -13.71 -5.58
CA VAL A 313 -10.96 -13.76 -4.15
C VAL A 313 -9.46 -13.99 -4.00
N GLY A 314 -8.76 -12.98 -3.49
CA GLY A 314 -7.37 -13.12 -3.07
C GLY A 314 -7.24 -13.06 -1.54
N THR A 315 -6.09 -13.42 -1.00
CA THR A 315 -5.84 -13.27 0.44
C THR A 315 -4.36 -13.08 0.78
N TRP A 316 -4.10 -12.66 2.01
CA TRP A 316 -2.78 -12.26 2.52
C TRP A 316 -2.74 -12.37 4.05
N THR A 317 -1.58 -12.49 4.69
CA THR A 317 -0.31 -13.06 4.17
C THR A 317 -0.18 -14.47 4.74
N VAL A 318 0.04 -15.47 3.89
CA VAL A 318 -0.08 -16.89 4.27
C VAL A 318 1.26 -17.59 4.08
N ASP A 319 1.86 -18.04 5.18
CA ASP A 319 3.21 -18.65 5.18
C ASP A 319 3.22 -20.12 5.60
N GLU A 320 2.11 -20.61 6.14
CA GLU A 320 1.99 -21.98 6.63
C GLU A 320 1.45 -22.92 5.55
N PRO A 321 2.09 -24.09 5.32
CA PRO A 321 1.66 -25.05 4.30
C PRO A 321 0.22 -25.53 4.44
N ASP A 322 -0.25 -25.73 5.68
CA ASP A 322 -1.61 -26.23 5.94
C ASP A 322 -2.67 -25.17 5.62
N ASP A 323 -2.41 -23.90 5.95
CA ASP A 323 -3.29 -22.79 5.58
C ASP A 323 -3.32 -22.61 4.05
N LEU A 324 -2.17 -22.71 3.38
CA LEU A 324 -2.09 -22.69 1.91
C LEU A 324 -2.97 -23.79 1.27
N ARG A 325 -2.85 -25.03 1.75
CA ARG A 325 -3.69 -26.15 1.25
C ARG A 325 -5.17 -25.91 1.51
N GLY A 326 -5.52 -25.42 2.70
CA GLY A 326 -6.88 -25.08 3.05
C GLY A 326 -7.47 -24.04 2.09
N LEU A 327 -6.75 -22.95 1.87
CA LEU A 327 -7.17 -21.87 0.96
C LEU A 327 -7.28 -22.33 -0.49
N PHE A 328 -6.33 -23.13 -0.99
CA PHE A 328 -6.44 -23.70 -2.34
C PHE A 328 -7.66 -24.61 -2.48
N ALA A 329 -7.98 -25.40 -1.45
CA ALA A 329 -9.19 -26.22 -1.42
C ALA A 329 -10.49 -25.40 -1.35
N LEU A 330 -10.46 -24.19 -0.77
CA LEU A 330 -11.60 -23.26 -0.79
C LEU A 330 -11.85 -22.64 -2.18
N GLY A 331 -10.90 -22.75 -3.11
CA GLY A 331 -11.02 -22.20 -4.46
C GLY A 331 -10.66 -20.72 -4.58
N VAL A 332 -9.78 -20.20 -3.72
CA VAL A 332 -9.29 -18.81 -3.85
C VAL A 332 -8.53 -18.61 -5.16
N ASP A 333 -8.57 -17.41 -5.73
CA ASP A 333 -7.91 -17.07 -7.00
C ASP A 333 -6.45 -16.65 -6.82
N ALA A 334 -6.09 -16.16 -5.63
CA ALA A 334 -4.71 -15.73 -5.34
C ALA A 334 -4.37 -15.81 -3.84
N VAL A 335 -3.10 -16.10 -3.54
CA VAL A 335 -2.56 -16.06 -2.18
C VAL A 335 -1.22 -15.33 -2.15
N ALA A 336 -1.14 -14.28 -1.32
CA ALA A 336 0.10 -13.60 -1.01
C ALA A 336 0.84 -14.27 0.14
N THR A 337 2.15 -14.48 -0.03
CA THR A 337 3.02 -15.20 0.90
C THR A 337 4.39 -14.55 0.97
N ASN A 338 5.03 -14.59 2.13
CA ASN A 338 6.44 -14.22 2.27
C ASN A 338 7.37 -15.34 1.75
N ARG A 339 6.83 -16.55 1.51
CA ARG A 339 7.55 -17.80 1.20
C ARG A 339 7.15 -18.36 -0.18
N PRO A 340 7.40 -17.65 -1.29
CA PRO A 340 6.89 -18.03 -2.61
C PRO A 340 7.36 -19.43 -3.06
N ALA A 341 8.59 -19.84 -2.74
CA ALA A 341 9.09 -21.17 -3.10
C ALA A 341 8.26 -22.29 -2.45
N LEU A 342 7.93 -22.13 -1.17
CA LEU A 342 7.09 -23.06 -0.43
C LEU A 342 5.66 -23.08 -0.98
N ALA A 343 5.06 -21.91 -1.23
CA ALA A 343 3.70 -21.85 -1.76
C ALA A 343 3.59 -22.46 -3.16
N VAL A 344 4.59 -22.26 -4.02
CA VAL A 344 4.65 -22.90 -5.35
C VAL A 344 4.77 -24.42 -5.22
N GLU A 345 5.57 -24.93 -4.28
CA GLU A 345 5.67 -26.36 -4.00
C GLU A 345 4.33 -26.94 -3.52
N VAL A 346 3.70 -26.29 -2.54
CA VAL A 346 2.39 -26.70 -2.00
C VAL A 346 1.32 -26.69 -3.09
N ARG A 347 1.28 -25.64 -3.93
CA ARG A 347 0.35 -25.55 -5.06
C ARG A 347 0.55 -26.68 -6.07
N ARG A 348 1.80 -27.00 -6.42
CA ARG A 348 2.12 -28.12 -7.34
C ARG A 348 1.69 -29.47 -6.75
N ALA A 349 1.92 -29.69 -5.46
CA ALA A 349 1.48 -30.90 -4.78
C ALA A 349 -0.05 -31.01 -4.73
N TRP A 350 -0.74 -29.89 -4.46
CA TRP A 350 -2.21 -29.82 -4.46
C TRP A 350 -2.81 -30.15 -5.83
N ARG A 351 -2.21 -29.67 -6.93
CA ARG A 351 -2.65 -30.02 -8.30
C ARG A 351 -2.50 -31.49 -8.66
N GLY A 352 -1.52 -32.16 -8.06
CA GLY A 352 -1.23 -33.57 -8.34
C GLY A 352 -2.02 -34.56 -7.49
N ALA A 353 -2.81 -34.08 -6.53
CA ALA A 353 -3.62 -34.87 -5.60
C ALA A 353 -5.03 -35.10 -6.12
#